data_AF-A0A372E2C9-F1
#
_entry.id   AF-A0A372E2C9-F1
#
_cell.length_a   1.000
_cell.length_b   1.000
_cell.length_c   1.000
_cell.angle_alpha   90.00
_cell.angle_beta   90.00
_cell.angle_gamma   90.00
#
_symmetry.space_group_name_H-M   'P 1'
#
loop_
_entity.id
_entity.type
_entity.pdbx_description
1 polymer ?
#
loop_
_entity_poly.entity_id
_entity_poly.type
_entity_poly.pdbx_seq_one_letter_code
_entity_poly.pdbx_strand_id
1 'polypeptide(L)'
;MEHLLLNLDDFGPYCELPENMRFERMAPHILAAQRQLRPLLGEPLYAELSRRHETNSLSGDYLELHALAVPALVHAALASFWPFSQTTLTSAGLRQKTSQYSEPVDARTLAAQATIYDGRALTYEVELRAWLIVTADSFAGFYPSGHCEGPSVSRSSSVVMQAITAPSYGGGRY
;
A
#
# COMPACT_ATOMS: atom_id res chain seq x y z
N MET A 1 18.28 2.15 -7.09
CA MET A 1 16.95 1.59 -7.42
C MET A 1 16.44 0.92 -6.16
N GLU A 2 15.14 0.99 -5.89
CA GLU A 2 14.55 0.30 -4.75
C GLU A 2 14.53 -1.21 -5.04
N HIS A 3 14.99 -2.03 -4.08
CA HIS A 3 15.02 -3.49 -4.22
C HIS A 3 13.61 -4.05 -4.14
N LEU A 4 13.30 -5.03 -4.99
CA LEU A 4 11.99 -5.66 -5.00
C LEU A 4 11.96 -6.84 -4.01
N LEU A 5 10.95 -6.86 -3.15
CA LEU A 5 10.71 -7.89 -2.15
C LEU A 5 10.01 -9.12 -2.73
N LEU A 6 9.62 -9.06 -4.01
CA LEU A 6 8.98 -10.13 -4.75
C LEU A 6 9.67 -10.39 -6.10
N ASN A 7 9.64 -11.65 -6.52
CA ASN A 7 9.90 -12.14 -7.87
C ASN A 7 8.59 -12.66 -8.51
N LEU A 8 8.65 -13.18 -9.75
CA LEU A 8 7.45 -13.74 -10.40
C LEU A 8 7.00 -15.08 -9.81
N ASP A 9 7.92 -15.88 -9.27
CA ASP A 9 7.63 -17.20 -8.73
C ASP A 9 6.78 -17.10 -7.46
N ASP A 10 6.93 -16.01 -6.69
CA ASP A 10 6.14 -15.70 -5.50
C ASP A 10 4.63 -15.56 -5.78
N PHE A 11 4.25 -15.31 -7.05
CA PHE A 11 2.84 -15.21 -7.46
C PHE A 11 2.18 -16.58 -7.64
N GLY A 12 2.97 -17.63 -7.91
CA GLY A 12 2.48 -18.97 -8.29
C GLY A 12 1.45 -19.57 -7.32
N PRO A 13 1.64 -19.47 -5.99
CA PRO A 13 0.66 -19.98 -5.02
C PRO A 13 -0.69 -19.23 -5.01
N TYR A 14 -0.75 -18.01 -5.53
CA TYR A 14 -1.88 -17.09 -5.37
C TYR A 14 -2.63 -16.79 -6.67
N CYS A 15 -1.95 -16.90 -7.81
CA CYS A 15 -2.49 -16.62 -9.12
C CYS A 15 -1.71 -17.35 -10.20
N GLU A 16 -2.42 -17.98 -11.13
CA GLU A 16 -1.81 -18.49 -12.36
C GLU A 16 -1.41 -17.31 -13.25
N LEU A 17 -0.09 -17.09 -13.40
CA LEU A 17 0.44 -16.13 -14.35
C LEU A 17 0.66 -16.81 -15.71
N PRO A 18 0.43 -16.10 -16.82
CA PRO A 18 0.83 -16.56 -18.14
C PRO A 18 2.33 -16.89 -18.18
N GLU A 19 2.72 -18.00 -18.82
CA GLU A 19 4.13 -18.41 -18.95
C GLU A 19 5.02 -17.34 -19.59
N ASN A 20 4.44 -16.47 -20.42
CA ASN A 20 5.12 -15.36 -21.08
C ASN A 20 4.98 -14.01 -20.34
N MET A 21 4.54 -14.02 -19.08
CA MET A 21 4.48 -12.83 -18.26
C MET A 21 5.90 -12.29 -18.04
N ARG A 22 6.08 -11.01 -18.38
CA ARG A 22 7.38 -10.34 -18.26
C ARG A 22 7.46 -9.62 -16.94
N PHE A 23 8.54 -9.82 -16.20
CA PHE A 23 8.77 -9.18 -14.92
C PHE A 23 8.74 -7.65 -15.04
N GLU A 24 9.24 -7.09 -16.14
CA GLU A 24 9.26 -5.64 -16.38
C GLU A 24 7.85 -5.03 -16.43
N ARG A 25 6.84 -5.82 -16.82
CA ARG A 25 5.44 -5.37 -16.78
C ARG A 25 4.87 -5.39 -15.37
N MET A 26 5.37 -6.26 -14.50
CA MET A 26 4.89 -6.44 -13.12
C MET A 26 5.66 -5.57 -12.12
N ALA A 27 6.94 -5.30 -12.37
CA ALA A 27 7.83 -4.57 -11.47
C ALA A 27 7.28 -3.22 -10.97
N PRO A 28 6.65 -2.36 -11.82
CA PRO A 28 6.04 -1.11 -11.33
C PRO A 28 4.89 -1.34 -10.34
N HIS A 29 4.16 -2.44 -10.50
CA HIS A 29 3.03 -2.82 -9.66
C HIS A 29 3.49 -3.43 -8.33
N ILE A 30 4.56 -4.24 -8.36
CA ILE A 30 5.24 -4.73 -7.16
C ILE A 30 5.78 -3.54 -6.35
N LEU A 31 6.40 -2.57 -7.02
CA LEU A 31 6.89 -1.36 -6.36
C LEU A 31 5.76 -0.53 -5.73
N ALA A 32 4.62 -0.43 -6.42
CA ALA A 32 3.44 0.25 -5.87
C ALA A 32 2.91 -0.46 -4.61
N ALA A 33 2.83 -1.80 -4.64
CA ALA A 33 2.43 -2.61 -3.47
C ALA A 33 3.40 -2.44 -2.30
N GLN A 34 4.71 -2.45 -2.55
CA GLN A 34 5.73 -2.19 -1.52
C GLN A 34 5.58 -0.82 -0.85
N ARG A 35 5.22 0.21 -1.63
CA ARG A 35 4.96 1.54 -1.09
C ARG A 35 3.71 1.60 -0.20
N GLN A 36 2.72 0.75 -0.46
CA GLN A 36 1.54 0.61 0.40
C GLN A 36 1.87 -0.13 1.71
N LEU A 37 2.80 -1.08 1.66
CA LEU A 37 3.28 -1.81 2.84
C LEU A 37 4.15 -0.94 3.76
N ARG A 38 4.91 0.01 3.20
CA ARG A 38 5.88 0.83 3.95
C ARG A 38 5.27 1.59 5.16
N PRO A 39 4.09 2.23 5.08
CA PRO A 39 3.41 2.79 6.25
C PRO A 39 3.07 1.79 7.35
N LEU A 40 2.82 0.52 7.00
CA LEU A 40 2.50 -0.53 7.98
C LEU A 40 3.74 -0.93 8.78
N LEU A 41 4.88 -1.06 8.12
CA LEU A 41 6.15 -1.46 8.75
C LEU A 41 6.88 -0.28 9.39
N GLY A 42 6.66 0.93 8.88
CA GLY A 42 7.49 2.08 9.19
C GLY A 42 8.84 2.03 8.46
N GLU A 43 9.51 3.18 8.39
CA GLU A 43 10.77 3.34 7.66
C GLU A 43 11.89 2.40 8.14
N PRO A 44 12.16 2.28 9.47
CA PRO A 44 13.31 1.51 9.94
C PRO A 44 13.18 0.02 9.62
N LEU A 45 12.00 -0.55 9.89
CA LEU A 45 11.74 -1.97 9.67
C LEU A 45 11.70 -2.31 8.18
N TYR A 46 11.07 -1.45 7.36
CA TYR A 46 11.05 -1.64 5.91
C TYR A 46 12.47 -1.63 5.33
N ALA A 47 13.29 -0.63 5.70
CA ALA A 47 14.66 -0.52 5.20
C ALA A 47 15.51 -1.74 5.58
N GLU A 48 15.38 -2.23 6.81
CA GLU A 48 16.12 -3.40 7.28
C GLU A 48 15.64 -4.69 6.60
N LEU A 49 14.32 -4.86 6.41
CA LEU A 49 13.74 -5.97 5.65
C LEU A 49 14.25 -5.98 4.21
N SER A 50 14.20 -4.83 3.52
CA SER A 50 14.71 -4.69 2.15
C SER A 50 16.20 -5.01 2.05
N ARG A 51 17.01 -4.49 2.98
CA ARG A 51 18.45 -4.76 3.02
C ARG A 51 18.75 -6.24 3.21
N ARG A 52 18.06 -6.91 4.15
CA ARG A 52 18.25 -8.35 4.42
C ARG A 52 17.78 -9.22 3.27
N HIS A 53 16.68 -8.85 2.62
CA HIS A 53 16.19 -9.52 1.42
C HIS A 53 17.20 -9.40 0.28
N GLU A 54 17.77 -8.21 0.05
CA GLU A 54 18.81 -7.98 -0.95
C GLU A 54 20.06 -8.83 -0.70
N THR A 55 20.47 -8.98 0.55
CA THR A 55 21.64 -9.79 0.92
C THR A 55 21.33 -11.27 1.13
N ASN A 56 20.12 -11.75 0.80
CA ASN A 56 19.65 -13.12 1.05
C ASN A 56 19.91 -13.61 2.49
N SER A 57 19.78 -12.70 3.46
CA SER A 57 20.09 -12.94 4.87
C SER A 57 18.85 -12.87 5.76
N LEU A 58 17.68 -13.20 5.20
CA LEU A 58 16.44 -13.33 5.97
C LEU A 58 16.51 -14.59 6.83
N SER A 59 16.26 -14.42 8.13
CA SER A 59 16.23 -15.51 9.10
C SER A 59 15.38 -15.13 10.30
N GLY A 60 14.90 -16.14 11.04
CA GLY A 60 14.03 -15.95 12.21
C GLY A 60 12.80 -15.10 11.87
N ASP A 61 12.50 -14.14 12.73
CA ASP A 61 11.31 -13.29 12.63
C ASP A 61 11.30 -12.43 11.35
N TYR A 62 12.45 -12.11 10.75
CA TYR A 62 12.50 -11.42 9.46
C TYR A 62 12.05 -12.30 8.30
N LEU A 63 12.34 -13.61 8.36
CA LEU A 63 11.88 -14.56 7.35
C LEU A 63 10.36 -14.76 7.48
N GLU A 64 9.85 -14.87 8.69
CA GLU A 64 8.41 -15.00 8.95
C GLU A 64 7.66 -13.71 8.57
N LEU A 65 8.21 -12.54 8.91
CA LEU A 65 7.70 -11.24 8.47
C LEU A 65 7.59 -11.18 6.94
N HIS A 66 8.64 -11.57 6.22
CA HIS A 66 8.62 -11.60 4.76
C HIS A 66 7.54 -12.57 4.25
N ALA A 67 7.49 -13.79 4.78
CA ALA A 67 6.50 -14.80 4.38
C ALA A 67 5.05 -14.34 4.59
N LEU A 68 4.77 -13.61 5.67
CA LEU A 68 3.45 -13.02 5.93
C LEU A 68 3.15 -11.80 5.06
N ALA A 69 4.17 -11.04 4.65
CA ALA A 69 4.02 -9.90 3.76
C ALA A 69 3.83 -10.29 2.29
N VAL A 70 4.39 -11.43 1.84
CA VAL A 70 4.27 -11.93 0.46
C VAL A 70 2.83 -11.96 -0.05
N PRO A 71 1.84 -12.62 0.60
CA PRO A 71 0.48 -12.68 0.09
C PRO A 71 -0.18 -11.29 -0.04
N ALA A 72 0.07 -10.39 0.92
CA ALA A 72 -0.42 -9.01 0.85
C ALA A 72 0.17 -8.27 -0.36
N LEU A 73 1.50 -8.34 -0.53
CA LEU A 73 2.20 -7.69 -1.64
C LEU A 73 1.78 -8.24 -3.00
N VAL A 74 1.63 -9.57 -3.13
CA VAL A 74 1.20 -10.23 -4.37
C VAL A 74 -0.20 -9.76 -4.77
N HIS A 75 -1.15 -9.77 -3.84
CA HIS A 75 -2.51 -9.34 -4.13
C HIS A 75 -2.62 -7.84 -4.40
N ALA A 76 -1.88 -7.00 -3.68
CA ALA A 76 -1.81 -5.56 -3.95
C ALA A 76 -1.19 -5.27 -5.33
N ALA A 77 -0.14 -6.00 -5.70
CA ALA A 77 0.47 -5.89 -7.03
C ALA A 77 -0.52 -6.29 -8.13
N LEU A 78 -1.23 -7.42 -7.97
CA LEU A 78 -2.26 -7.87 -8.90
C LEU A 78 -3.41 -6.87 -9.02
N ALA A 79 -3.89 -6.30 -7.91
CA ALA A 79 -4.93 -5.28 -7.91
C ALA A 79 -4.53 -4.06 -8.75
N SER A 80 -3.28 -3.62 -8.63
CA SER A 80 -2.77 -2.50 -9.41
C SER A 80 -2.47 -2.85 -10.87
N PHE A 81 -2.14 -4.11 -11.17
CA PHE A 81 -1.81 -4.60 -12.52
C PHE A 81 -3.05 -4.83 -13.38
N TRP A 82 -4.11 -5.41 -12.80
CA TRP A 82 -5.25 -5.94 -13.55
C TRP A 82 -5.94 -4.94 -14.49
N PRO A 83 -6.17 -3.68 -14.08
CA PRO A 83 -6.79 -2.67 -14.94
C PRO A 83 -5.99 -2.38 -16.23
N PHE A 84 -4.68 -2.61 -16.21
CA PHE A 84 -3.77 -2.31 -17.32
C PHE A 84 -3.32 -3.57 -18.09
N SER A 85 -3.72 -4.76 -17.62
CA SER A 85 -3.26 -6.05 -18.15
C SER A 85 -3.45 -6.19 -19.68
N GLN A 86 -4.54 -5.63 -20.21
CA GLN A 86 -4.93 -5.69 -21.62
C GLN A 86 -4.44 -4.51 -22.46
N THR A 87 -3.70 -3.57 -21.88
CA THR A 87 -3.24 -2.37 -22.57
C THR A 87 -1.72 -2.32 -22.63
N THR A 88 -1.21 -1.78 -23.73
CA THR A 88 0.22 -1.51 -23.92
C THR A 88 0.37 -0.10 -24.49
N LEU A 89 1.25 0.69 -23.90
CA LEU A 89 1.64 1.97 -24.45
C LEU A 89 2.68 1.75 -25.56
N THR A 90 2.40 2.30 -26.75
CA THR A 90 3.30 2.27 -27.91
C THR A 90 3.59 3.70 -28.36
N SER A 91 4.54 3.88 -29.28
CA SER A 91 4.80 5.20 -29.90
C SER A 91 3.58 5.78 -30.62
N ALA A 92 2.63 4.93 -31.03
CA ALA A 92 1.37 5.31 -31.66
C ALA A 92 0.22 5.54 -30.65
N GLY A 93 0.49 5.46 -29.34
CA GLY A 93 -0.50 5.63 -28.28
C GLY A 93 -0.85 4.34 -27.55
N LEU A 94 -1.96 4.37 -26.79
CA LEU A 94 -2.46 3.25 -26.01
C LEU A 94 -3.13 2.22 -26.93
N ARG A 95 -2.63 0.99 -26.92
CA ARG A 95 -3.16 -0.12 -27.72
C ARG A 95 -3.77 -1.18 -26.81
N GLN A 96 -4.99 -1.60 -27.12
CA GLN A 96 -5.61 -2.76 -26.50
C GLN A 96 -5.13 -4.04 -27.18
N LYS A 97 -4.82 -5.07 -26.38
CA LYS A 97 -4.43 -6.39 -26.87
C LYS A 97 -5.68 -7.10 -27.39
N THR A 98 -5.76 -7.25 -28.71
CA THR A 98 -6.77 -8.07 -29.38
C THR A 98 -6.10 -9.35 -29.87
N SER A 99 -6.61 -10.52 -29.49
CA SER A 99 -6.20 -11.81 -30.04
C SER A 99 -7.30 -12.35 -30.95
N GLN A 100 -6.95 -13.12 -31.96
CA GLN A 100 -7.94 -13.78 -32.83
C GLN A 100 -8.73 -14.88 -32.09
N TYR A 101 -8.20 -15.38 -30.97
CA TYR A 101 -8.77 -16.49 -30.21
C TYR A 101 -9.35 -16.09 -28.85
N SER A 102 -9.38 -14.79 -28.52
CA SER A 102 -9.92 -14.33 -27.24
C SER A 102 -10.54 -12.95 -27.37
N GLU A 103 -11.70 -12.78 -26.76
CA GLU A 103 -12.34 -11.47 -26.65
C GLU A 103 -11.68 -10.65 -25.54
N PRO A 104 -11.54 -9.32 -25.73
CA PRO A 104 -11.11 -8.44 -24.64
C PRO A 104 -12.12 -8.49 -23.51
N VAL A 105 -11.63 -8.34 -22.27
CA VAL A 105 -12.49 -8.25 -21.10
C VAL A 105 -12.89 -6.80 -20.93
N ASP A 106 -14.15 -6.56 -20.58
CA ASP A 106 -14.63 -5.21 -20.35
C ASP A 106 -13.94 -4.57 -19.13
N ALA A 107 -13.79 -3.25 -19.16
CA ALA A 107 -13.11 -2.51 -18.11
C ALA A 107 -13.77 -2.65 -16.74
N ARG A 108 -15.10 -2.87 -16.69
CA ARG A 108 -15.84 -3.03 -15.44
C ARG A 108 -15.52 -4.37 -14.78
N THR A 109 -15.42 -5.45 -15.55
CA THR A 109 -14.98 -6.76 -15.05
C THR A 109 -13.54 -6.71 -14.57
N LEU A 110 -12.64 -6.03 -15.30
CA LEU A 110 -11.25 -5.85 -14.84
C LEU A 110 -11.18 -5.05 -13.52
N ALA A 111 -11.98 -3.98 -13.39
CA ALA A 111 -12.06 -3.20 -12.16
C ALA A 111 -12.63 -4.01 -11.00
N ALA A 112 -13.68 -4.82 -11.23
CA ALA A 112 -14.24 -5.69 -10.21
C ALA A 112 -13.22 -6.72 -9.72
N GLN A 113 -12.44 -7.31 -10.64
CA GLN A 113 -11.37 -8.23 -10.28
C GLN A 113 -10.25 -7.53 -9.48
N ALA A 114 -9.90 -6.29 -9.84
CA ALA A 114 -8.95 -5.51 -9.06
C ALA A 114 -9.44 -5.27 -7.62
N THR A 115 -10.73 -4.97 -7.43
CA THR A 115 -11.34 -4.83 -6.09
C THR A 115 -11.30 -6.13 -5.29
N ILE A 116 -11.48 -7.29 -5.92
CA ILE A 116 -11.35 -8.58 -5.24
C ILE A 116 -9.93 -8.79 -4.72
N TYR A 117 -8.92 -8.49 -5.55
CA TYR A 117 -7.52 -8.60 -5.13
C TYR A 117 -7.16 -7.58 -4.04
N ASP A 118 -7.66 -6.36 -4.13
CA ASP A 118 -7.50 -5.33 -3.11
C ASP A 118 -8.07 -5.79 -1.75
N GLY A 119 -9.28 -6.35 -1.74
CA GLY A 119 -9.89 -6.92 -0.53
C GLY A 119 -9.09 -8.09 0.07
N ARG A 120 -8.47 -8.93 -0.78
CA ARG A 120 -7.58 -10.00 -0.32
C ARG A 120 -6.29 -9.44 0.27
N ALA A 121 -5.69 -8.44 -0.37
CA ALA A 121 -4.50 -7.77 0.14
C ALA A 121 -4.75 -7.19 1.54
N LEU A 122 -5.87 -6.48 1.72
CA LEU A 122 -6.26 -5.93 3.02
C LEU A 122 -6.44 -6.99 4.10
N THR A 123 -7.00 -8.16 3.75
CA THR A 123 -7.11 -9.28 4.70
C THR A 123 -5.74 -9.71 5.22
N TYR A 124 -4.79 -9.93 4.30
CA TYR A 124 -3.43 -10.32 4.69
C TYR A 124 -2.65 -9.21 5.39
N GLU A 125 -2.91 -7.93 5.06
CA GLU A 125 -2.32 -6.81 5.79
C GLU A 125 -2.81 -6.76 7.25
N VAL A 126 -4.09 -7.08 7.50
CA VAL A 126 -4.64 -7.15 8.86
C VAL A 126 -3.99 -8.29 9.64
N GLU A 127 -3.82 -9.47 9.02
CA GLU A 127 -3.12 -10.61 9.62
C GLU A 127 -1.66 -10.27 9.94
N LEU A 128 -0.95 -9.67 8.98
CA LEU A 128 0.42 -9.21 9.15
C LEU A 128 0.52 -8.18 10.29
N ARG A 129 -0.41 -7.23 10.35
CA ARG A 129 -0.46 -6.23 11.42
C ARG A 129 -0.66 -6.88 12.79
N ALA A 130 -1.59 -7.84 12.88
CA ALA A 130 -1.87 -8.55 14.12
C ALA A 130 -0.63 -9.30 14.61
N TRP A 131 0.07 -9.98 13.69
CA TRP A 131 1.33 -10.67 14.00
C TRP A 131 2.43 -9.68 14.43
N LEU A 132 2.59 -8.57 13.71
CA LEU A 132 3.58 -7.53 14.05
C LEU A 132 3.37 -6.93 15.45
N ILE A 133 2.12 -6.77 15.89
CA ILE A 133 1.82 -6.28 17.24
C ILE A 133 2.32 -7.27 18.30
N VAL A 134 2.14 -8.57 18.07
CA VAL A 134 2.55 -9.62 19.01
C VAL A 134 4.07 -9.78 19.03
N THR A 135 4.73 -9.62 17.88
CA THR A 135 6.17 -9.82 17.69
C THR A 135 6.96 -8.51 17.71
N ALA A 136 6.35 -7.41 18.19
CA ALA A 136 6.94 -6.08 18.12
C ALA A 136 8.31 -5.98 18.80
N ASP A 137 8.49 -6.70 19.92
CA ASP A 137 9.73 -6.71 20.71
C ASP A 137 10.95 -7.26 19.93
N SER A 138 10.71 -8.03 18.86
CA SER A 138 11.77 -8.57 18.01
C SER A 138 12.35 -7.56 17.03
N PHE A 139 11.67 -6.44 16.80
CA PHE A 139 12.01 -5.47 15.76
C PHE A 139 12.45 -4.13 16.37
N ALA A 140 13.76 -3.91 16.42
CA ALA A 140 14.31 -2.65 16.90
C ALA A 140 13.79 -1.45 16.06
N GLY A 141 13.14 -0.50 16.72
CA GLY A 141 12.61 0.71 16.08
C GLY A 141 11.25 0.54 15.39
N PHE A 142 10.60 -0.63 15.52
CA PHE A 142 9.20 -0.79 15.17
C PHE A 142 8.31 -0.36 16.34
N TYR A 143 7.33 0.50 16.08
CA TYR A 143 6.37 0.96 17.07
C TYR A 143 4.95 0.75 16.53
N PRO A 144 4.18 -0.21 17.09
CA PRO A 144 2.86 -0.58 16.56
C PRO A 144 1.81 0.52 16.70
N SER A 145 1.99 1.42 17.66
CA SER A 145 1.30 2.69 17.72
C SER A 145 2.23 3.77 17.18
N GLY A 146 1.80 4.51 16.15
CA GLY A 146 2.49 5.68 15.62
C GLY A 146 2.52 6.83 16.63
N HIS A 147 3.12 6.63 17.80
CA HIS A 147 3.57 7.70 18.66
C HIS A 147 4.74 8.37 17.93
N CYS A 148 4.39 9.26 17.02
CA CYS A 148 5.09 10.54 16.98
C CYS A 148 4.92 11.16 18.38
N GLU A 149 5.80 10.82 19.32
CA GLU A 149 6.12 11.74 20.41
C GLU A 149 6.82 12.94 19.76
N GLY A 150 6.03 13.81 19.12
CA GLY A 150 6.44 15.19 19.00
C GLY A 150 6.58 15.74 20.42
N PRO A 151 7.51 16.69 20.67
CA PRO A 151 7.53 17.37 21.95
C PRO A 151 6.12 17.90 22.23
N SER A 152 5.58 17.52 23.38
CA SER A 152 4.26 17.94 23.84
C SER A 152 4.25 19.46 23.98
N VAL A 153 3.93 20.16 22.88
CA VAL A 153 3.57 21.57 22.96
C VAL A 153 2.22 21.59 23.65
N SER A 154 2.27 21.77 24.97
CA SER A 154 1.14 22.17 25.79
C SER A 154 0.49 23.38 25.14
N ARG A 155 -0.55 23.14 24.34
CA ARG A 155 -1.41 24.20 23.83
C ARG A 155 -2.14 24.77 25.03
N SER A 156 -1.63 25.90 25.51
CA SER A 156 -2.35 26.76 26.43
C SER A 156 -3.64 27.19 25.74
N SER A 157 -4.77 26.72 26.24
CA SER A 157 -6.11 27.11 25.81
C SER A 157 -6.26 28.63 25.95
N SER A 158 -6.12 29.36 24.85
CA SER A 158 -6.52 30.76 24.78
C SER A 158 -7.99 30.80 24.40
N VAL A 159 -8.85 30.86 25.42
CA VAL A 159 -10.27 31.18 25.26
C VAL A 159 -10.36 32.64 24.81
N VAL A 160 -10.65 32.86 23.53
CA VAL A 160 -11.02 34.19 23.03
C VAL A 160 -12.51 34.37 23.34
N MET A 161 -12.82 35.09 24.42
CA MET A 161 -14.16 35.63 24.63
C MET A 161 -14.45 36.67 23.55
N GLN A 162 -15.37 36.37 22.63
CA GLN A 162 -15.98 37.40 21.81
C GLN A 162 -17.01 38.16 22.65
N ALA A 163 -16.74 39.44 22.88
CA ALA A 163 -17.70 40.35 23.48
C ALA A 163 -18.84 40.61 22.48
N ILE A 164 -20.06 40.24 22.86
CA ILE A 164 -21.29 40.57 22.14
C ILE A 164 -21.64 42.01 22.49
N THR A 165 -21.39 42.95 21.59
CA THR A 165 -21.95 44.32 21.70
C THR A 165 -23.40 44.32 21.26
N ALA A 166 -24.29 44.69 22.18
CA ALA A 166 -25.72 44.88 21.94
C ALA A 166 -25.99 46.11 21.05
N PRO A 167 -27.05 46.10 20.22
CA PRO A 167 -27.44 47.27 19.44
C PRO A 167 -28.11 48.34 20.31
N SER A 168 -27.62 49.57 20.24
CA SER A 168 -28.20 50.75 20.89
C SER A 168 -29.43 51.24 20.11
N TYR A 169 -30.56 51.34 20.82
CA TYR A 169 -31.75 52.04 20.35
C TYR A 169 -31.48 53.55 20.30
N GLY A 170 -31.64 54.16 19.13
CA GLY A 170 -31.61 55.61 18.95
C GLY A 170 -32.93 56.12 18.39
N GLY A 171 -33.85 56.49 19.29
CA GLY A 171 -35.00 57.34 18.96
C GLY A 171 -34.59 58.81 19.07
N GLY A 172 -35.00 59.63 18.09
CA GLY A 172 -34.77 61.08 18.12
C GLY A 172 -35.55 61.79 17.03
N ARG A 173 -36.67 62.39 17.43
CA ARG A 173 -37.53 63.30 16.66
C ARG A 173 -36.78 64.57 16.26
N TYR A 174 -37.07 65.10 15.07
CA TYR A 174 -37.57 66.46 14.82
C TYR A 174 -38.39 66.45 13.53
#